data_AF-A0A1B0A5D3-F1
#
_entry.id   AF-A0A1B0A5D3-F1
#
_cell.length_a   1.000
_cell.length_b   1.000
_cell.length_c   1.000
_cell.angle_alpha   90.00
_cell.angle_beta   90.00
_cell.angle_gamma   90.00
#
_symmetry.space_group_name_H-M   'P 1'
#
loop_
_entity.id
_entity.type
_entity.pdbx_description
1 polymer ?
#
loop_
_entity_poly.entity_id
_entity_poly.type
_entity_poly.pdbx_seq_one_letter_code
_entity_poly.pdbx_strand_id
1 'polypeptide(L)'
;MNSTARMPPNHQFMLNSLPIEPVSRTYQYRKIMKPMLERKRRARINKCLDELKDLMTGTLQADGENVSKLEKADILELTVRHLQRLRAKNALFVRHNDSLNMEKFWAGFQHCAGEVAQFLSKYDRNVTGDLIQYIANYVPNVAITSSPSYTLYKFSGVVGIQDTP
;
A
#
# COMPACT_ATOMS: atom_id res chain seq x y z
N MET A 1 -12.21 45.22 -42.50
CA MET A 1 -12.73 44.51 -41.30
C MET A 1 -11.54 44.29 -40.38
N ASN A 2 -11.24 45.25 -39.50
CA ASN A 2 -10.02 45.20 -38.69
C ASN A 2 -10.36 44.66 -37.30
N SER A 3 -9.91 43.44 -37.04
CA SER A 3 -10.00 42.77 -35.75
C SER A 3 -9.01 43.39 -34.77
N THR A 4 -9.45 44.33 -33.96
CA THR A 4 -8.66 44.84 -32.83
C THR A 4 -8.71 43.83 -31.70
N ALA A 5 -7.72 42.93 -31.67
CA ALA A 5 -7.48 42.04 -30.54
C ALA A 5 -7.19 42.88 -29.28
N ARG A 6 -8.17 42.94 -28.38
CA ARG A 6 -8.03 43.62 -27.08
C ARG A 6 -7.18 42.72 -26.18
N MET A 7 -5.88 43.00 -26.10
CA MET A 7 -4.95 42.35 -25.16
C MET A 7 -5.53 42.41 -23.72
N PRO A 8 -5.47 41.33 -22.93
CA PRO A 8 -5.89 41.39 -21.54
C PRO A 8 -4.95 42.33 -20.75
N PRO A 9 -5.47 43.08 -19.76
CA PRO A 9 -4.66 43.99 -18.98
C PRO A 9 -3.53 43.23 -18.27
N ASN A 10 -2.29 43.65 -18.53
CA ASN A 10 -1.12 43.06 -17.92
C ASN A 10 -1.17 43.34 -16.41
N HIS A 11 -1.30 42.30 -15.59
CA HIS A 11 -1.51 42.42 -14.13
C HIS A 11 -0.36 43.17 -13.44
N GLN A 12 0.81 43.20 -14.09
CA GLN A 12 1.97 43.97 -13.67
C GLN A 12 1.74 45.49 -13.76
N PHE A 13 0.92 45.95 -14.71
CA PHE A 13 0.68 47.38 -14.95
C PHE A 13 -0.24 48.00 -13.89
N MET A 14 -1.22 47.24 -13.37
CA MET A 14 -2.10 47.71 -12.29
C MET A 14 -1.38 47.89 -10.94
N LEU A 15 -0.23 47.22 -10.76
CA LEU A 15 0.59 47.38 -9.55
C LEU A 15 1.46 48.64 -9.60
N ASN A 16 1.76 49.16 -10.80
CA ASN A 16 2.66 50.30 -11.00
C ASN A 16 1.95 51.65 -11.07
N SER A 17 0.61 51.70 -11.07
CA SER A 17 -0.18 52.92 -11.27
C SER A 17 -1.06 53.33 -10.07
N LEU A 18 -0.83 52.79 -8.88
CA LEU A 18 -1.52 53.23 -7.66
C LEU A 18 -0.69 54.30 -6.93
N PRO A 19 -1.30 55.43 -6.50
CA PRO A 19 -0.66 56.37 -5.58
C PRO A 19 -0.14 55.61 -4.36
N ILE A 20 1.07 55.91 -3.91
CA ILE A 20 1.73 55.31 -2.75
C ILE A 20 1.04 55.84 -1.47
N GLU A 21 -0.21 55.44 -1.26
CA GLU A 21 -0.92 55.56 0.01
C GLU A 21 -0.70 54.25 0.78
N PRO A 22 -0.52 54.27 2.12
CA PRO A 22 -0.27 53.06 2.89
C PRO A 22 -1.49 52.13 2.84
N VAL A 23 -1.43 51.17 1.92
CA VAL A 23 -2.52 50.23 1.67
C VAL A 23 -2.78 49.43 2.94
N SER A 24 -3.97 49.58 3.55
CA SER A 24 -4.34 48.89 4.79
C SER A 24 -3.99 47.40 4.74
N ARG A 25 -3.41 46.86 5.84
CA ARG A 25 -3.05 45.43 5.95
C ARG A 25 -4.20 44.50 5.54
N THR A 26 -5.44 44.88 5.83
CA THR A 26 -6.64 44.12 5.46
C THR A 26 -6.90 44.10 3.95
N TYR A 27 -6.57 45.16 3.23
CA TYR A 27 -6.67 45.20 1.77
C TYR A 27 -5.57 44.35 1.12
N GLN A 28 -4.32 44.50 1.58
CA GLN A 28 -3.19 43.68 1.08
C GLN A 28 -3.48 42.18 1.27
N TYR A 29 -4.02 41.80 2.43
CA TYR A 29 -4.41 40.41 2.68
C TYR A 29 -5.52 39.94 1.74
N ARG A 30 -6.61 40.70 1.57
CA ARG A 30 -7.75 40.28 0.73
C ARG A 30 -7.43 40.24 -0.76
N LYS A 31 -6.62 41.17 -1.27
CA LYS A 31 -6.37 41.34 -2.71
C LYS A 31 -5.10 40.67 -3.20
N ILE A 32 -4.12 40.43 -2.33
CA ILE A 32 -2.82 39.90 -2.73
C ILE A 32 -2.56 38.56 -2.05
N MET A 33 -2.52 38.53 -0.71
CA MET A 33 -2.13 37.32 0.02
C MET A 33 -3.16 36.20 -0.12
N LYS A 34 -4.46 36.47 0.05
CA LYS A 34 -5.52 35.45 -0.09
C LYS A 34 -5.52 34.79 -1.47
N PRO A 35 -5.54 35.53 -2.61
CA PRO A 35 -5.43 34.91 -3.93
C PRO A 35 -4.15 34.11 -4.15
N MET A 36 -3.01 34.61 -3.63
CA MET A 36 -1.74 33.88 -3.72
C MET A 36 -1.74 32.57 -2.93
N LEU A 37 -2.26 32.58 -1.70
CA LEU A 37 -2.36 31.39 -0.86
C LEU A 37 -3.29 30.35 -1.48
N GLU A 38 -4.41 30.77 -2.05
CA GLU A 38 -5.32 29.87 -2.76
C GLU A 38 -4.66 29.27 -4.01
N ARG A 39 -3.88 30.06 -4.77
CA ARG A 39 -3.10 29.54 -5.91
C ARG A 39 -2.09 28.47 -5.44
N LYS A 40 -1.38 28.71 -4.33
CA LYS A 40 -0.44 27.74 -3.75
C LYS A 40 -1.16 26.48 -3.27
N ARG A 41 -2.32 26.62 -2.63
CA ARG A 41 -3.16 25.48 -2.21
C ARG A 41 -3.62 24.65 -3.42
N ARG A 42 -4.13 25.29 -4.48
CA ARG A 42 -4.56 24.60 -5.72
C ARG A 42 -3.42 23.88 -6.41
N ALA A 43 -2.23 24.50 -6.48
CA ALA A 43 -1.05 23.85 -7.05
C ALA A 43 -0.67 22.58 -6.28
N ARG A 44 -0.70 22.62 -4.93
CA ARG A 44 -0.49 21.43 -4.10
C ARG A 44 -1.53 20.34 -4.34
N ILE A 45 -2.82 20.70 -4.40
CA ILE A 45 -3.90 19.73 -4.64
C ILE A 45 -3.73 19.05 -6.00
N ASN A 46 -3.46 19.81 -7.05
CA ASN A 46 -3.25 19.24 -8.39
C ASN A 46 -2.03 18.32 -8.41
N LYS A 47 -0.91 18.71 -7.78
CA LYS A 47 0.28 17.85 -7.68
C LYS A 47 -0.06 16.49 -7.04
N CYS A 48 -0.79 16.49 -5.92
CA CYS A 48 -1.19 15.25 -5.27
C CYS A 48 -2.17 14.42 -6.12
N LEU A 49 -3.05 15.06 -6.90
CA LEU A 49 -3.95 14.35 -7.82
C LEU A 49 -3.21 13.73 -9.01
N ASP A 50 -2.16 14.39 -9.51
CA ASP A 50 -1.32 13.86 -10.58
C ASP A 50 -0.52 12.64 -10.09
N GLU A 51 0.11 12.76 -8.91
CA GLU A 51 0.78 11.61 -8.24
C GLU A 51 -0.19 10.44 -8.02
N LEU A 52 -1.42 10.74 -7.58
CA LEU A 52 -2.43 9.71 -7.35
C LEU A 52 -2.90 9.04 -8.64
N LYS A 53 -3.02 9.80 -9.73
CA LYS A 53 -3.35 9.27 -11.06
C LYS A 53 -2.30 8.27 -11.53
N ASP A 54 -1.02 8.59 -11.37
CA ASP A 54 0.06 7.72 -11.81
C ASP A 54 0.07 6.41 -11.01
N LEU A 55 -0.11 6.48 -9.69
CA LEU A 55 -0.24 5.31 -8.82
C LEU A 55 -1.44 4.43 -9.22
N MET A 56 -2.61 5.04 -9.46
CA MET A 56 -3.80 4.30 -9.86
C MET A 56 -3.64 3.68 -11.25
N THR A 57 -3.03 4.39 -12.20
CA THR A 57 -2.79 3.85 -13.54
C THR A 57 -1.89 2.61 -13.47
N GLY A 58 -0.83 2.65 -12.65
CA GLY A 58 0.05 1.50 -12.45
C GLY A 58 -0.63 0.30 -11.79
N THR A 59 -1.49 0.53 -10.78
CA THR A 59 -2.21 -0.57 -10.12
C THR A 59 -3.28 -1.18 -11.01
N LEU A 60 -4.01 -0.37 -11.79
CA LEU A 60 -5.02 -0.84 -12.73
C LEU A 60 -4.38 -1.66 -13.86
N GLN A 61 -3.24 -1.21 -14.40
CA GLN A 61 -2.49 -1.97 -15.40
C GLN A 61 -2.04 -3.34 -14.86
N ALA A 62 -1.58 -3.41 -13.61
CA ALA A 62 -1.21 -4.66 -12.96
C ALA A 62 -2.42 -5.60 -12.76
N ASP A 63 -3.60 -5.04 -12.50
CA ASP A 63 -4.88 -5.76 -12.43
C ASP A 63 -5.44 -6.11 -13.84
N GLY A 64 -4.77 -5.72 -14.93
CA GLY A 64 -5.16 -5.98 -16.32
C GLY A 64 -6.12 -4.96 -16.94
N GLU A 65 -6.45 -3.88 -16.22
CA GLU A 65 -7.28 -2.77 -16.71
C GLU A 65 -6.41 -1.67 -17.35
N ASN A 66 -6.63 -1.42 -18.64
CA ASN A 66 -5.93 -0.35 -19.36
C ASN A 66 -6.74 0.94 -19.33
N VAL A 67 -6.46 1.81 -18.35
CA VAL A 67 -7.13 3.12 -18.23
C VAL A 67 -6.11 4.25 -18.45
N SER A 68 -5.95 4.69 -19.70
CA SER A 68 -5.01 5.74 -20.07
C SER A 68 -5.50 7.16 -19.74
N LYS A 69 -6.78 7.31 -19.38
CA LYS A 69 -7.42 8.60 -19.14
C LYS A 69 -8.34 8.51 -17.92
N LEU A 70 -7.91 9.13 -16.83
CA LEU A 70 -8.69 9.26 -15.60
C LEU A 70 -9.10 10.72 -15.43
N GLU A 71 -10.39 10.97 -15.21
CA GLU A 71 -10.88 12.28 -14.80
C GLU A 71 -10.67 12.48 -13.29
N LYS A 72 -10.82 13.73 -12.81
CA LYS A 72 -10.59 14.04 -11.39
C LYS A 72 -11.54 13.28 -10.45
N ALA A 73 -12.78 13.05 -10.88
CA ALA A 73 -13.75 12.27 -10.11
C ALA A 73 -13.32 10.79 -10.06
N ASP A 74 -12.93 10.21 -11.20
CA ASP A 74 -12.47 8.82 -11.30
C ASP A 74 -11.23 8.57 -10.45
N ILE A 75 -10.24 9.49 -10.48
CA ILE A 75 -9.03 9.37 -9.65
C ILE A 75 -9.43 9.20 -8.17
N LEU A 76 -10.34 10.04 -7.68
CA LEU A 76 -10.80 9.99 -6.30
C LEU A 76 -11.61 8.72 -6.02
N GLU A 77 -12.55 8.37 -6.88
CA GLU A 77 -13.41 7.21 -6.69
C GLU A 77 -12.62 5.89 -6.72
N LEU A 78 -11.78 5.70 -7.74
CA LEU A 78 -10.98 4.48 -7.90
C LEU A 78 -9.98 4.34 -6.76
N THR A 79 -9.39 5.44 -6.29
CA THR A 79 -8.53 5.43 -5.11
C THR A 79 -9.28 4.97 -3.88
N VAL A 80 -10.47 5.51 -3.61
CA VAL A 80 -11.28 5.11 -2.45
C VAL A 80 -11.64 3.62 -2.54
N ARG A 81 -12.08 3.16 -3.71
CA ARG A 81 -12.38 1.74 -3.97
C ARG A 81 -11.15 0.85 -3.77
N HIS A 82 -9.98 1.31 -4.20
CA HIS A 82 -8.71 0.60 -4.02
C HIS A 82 -8.32 0.52 -2.54
N LEU A 83 -8.41 1.61 -1.78
CA LEU A 83 -8.15 1.62 -0.34
C LEU A 83 -9.12 0.70 0.41
N GLN A 84 -10.41 0.68 0.04
CA GLN A 84 -11.38 -0.25 0.61
C GLN A 84 -11.03 -1.71 0.32
N ARG A 85 -10.63 -2.03 -0.92
CA ARG A 85 -10.13 -3.36 -1.30
C ARG A 85 -8.89 -3.76 -0.49
N LEU A 86 -7.92 -2.86 -0.34
CA LEU A 86 -6.73 -3.10 0.48
C LEU A 86 -7.09 -3.31 1.95
N ARG A 87 -8.08 -2.58 2.48
CA ARG A 87 -8.56 -2.78 3.86
C ARG A 87 -9.18 -4.17 4.04
N ALA A 88 -10.04 -4.58 3.11
CA ALA A 88 -10.67 -5.90 3.15
C ALA A 88 -9.64 -7.04 3.07
N LYS A 89 -8.56 -6.84 2.32
CA LYS A 89 -7.43 -7.77 2.22
C LYS A 89 -6.45 -7.69 3.41
N ASN A 90 -6.73 -6.88 4.45
CA ASN A 90 -5.79 -6.57 5.53
C ASN A 90 -4.41 -6.08 5.04
N ALA A 91 -4.33 -5.54 3.82
CA ALA A 91 -3.10 -5.12 3.16
C ALA A 91 -2.81 -3.61 3.31
N LEU A 92 -3.77 -2.82 3.81
CA LEU A 92 -3.56 -1.39 4.12
C LEU A 92 -2.62 -1.16 5.30
N PHE A 93 -2.75 -2.00 6.31
CA PHE A 93 -1.79 -2.04 7.39
C PHE A 93 -0.75 -3.03 6.93
N VAL A 94 0.49 -2.56 6.76
CA VAL A 94 1.63 -3.46 6.77
C VAL A 94 1.49 -4.24 8.06
N ARG A 95 0.96 -5.47 7.98
CA ARG A 95 1.31 -6.51 8.94
C ARG A 95 2.81 -6.49 8.85
N HIS A 96 3.42 -5.86 9.86
CA HIS A 96 4.86 -5.80 10.01
C HIS A 96 5.38 -7.18 9.61
N ASN A 97 6.45 -7.20 8.80
CA ASN A 97 6.96 -8.37 8.10
C ASN A 97 6.96 -9.67 8.92
N ASP A 98 6.90 -9.61 10.25
CA ASP A 98 6.48 -10.63 11.21
C ASP A 98 5.59 -11.75 10.65
N SER A 99 4.45 -11.51 9.99
CA SER A 99 3.62 -12.64 9.51
C SER A 99 4.28 -13.42 8.37
N LEU A 100 4.89 -12.72 7.40
CA LEU A 100 5.59 -13.36 6.28
C LEU A 100 6.95 -13.94 6.71
N ASN A 101 7.61 -13.30 7.67
CA ASN A 101 8.84 -13.77 8.29
C ASN A 101 8.58 -14.99 9.15
N MET A 102 7.46 -15.04 9.87
CA MET A 102 7.01 -16.18 10.65
C MET A 102 6.71 -17.36 9.74
N GLU A 103 5.99 -17.15 8.63
CA GLU A 103 5.73 -18.20 7.63
C GLU A 103 7.03 -18.75 7.01
N LYS A 104 7.96 -17.86 6.62
CA LYS A 104 9.29 -18.26 6.11
C LYS A 104 10.13 -18.99 7.16
N PHE A 105 10.10 -18.54 8.41
CA PHE A 105 10.80 -19.16 9.53
C PHE A 105 10.27 -20.57 9.78
N TRP A 106 8.95 -20.74 9.87
CA TRP A 106 8.33 -22.04 10.07
C TRP A 106 8.58 -22.99 8.90
N ALA A 107 8.57 -22.49 7.66
CA ALA A 107 8.94 -23.29 6.50
C ALA A 107 10.40 -23.79 6.58
N GLY A 108 11.34 -22.92 6.96
CA GLY A 108 12.74 -23.32 7.17
C GLY A 108 12.93 -24.29 8.34
N PHE A 109 12.21 -24.08 9.44
CA PHE A 109 12.22 -24.99 10.60
C PHE A 109 11.70 -26.37 10.23
N GLN A 110 10.57 -26.45 9.51
CA GLN A 110 10.00 -27.73 9.06
C GLN A 110 10.94 -28.47 8.10
N HIS A 111 11.63 -27.74 7.22
CA HIS A 111 12.62 -28.33 6.32
C HIS A 111 13.78 -28.96 7.09
N CYS A 112 14.37 -28.22 8.04
CA CYS A 112 15.45 -28.71 8.89
C CYS A 112 15.00 -29.92 9.75
N ALA A 113 13.83 -29.83 10.38
CA ALA A 113 13.26 -30.93 11.16
C ALA A 113 13.05 -32.20 10.32
N GLY A 114 12.60 -32.06 9.06
CA GLY A 114 12.45 -33.16 8.12
C GLY A 114 13.78 -33.80 7.73
N GLU A 115 14.82 -33.00 7.48
CA GLU A 115 16.16 -33.51 7.18
C GLU A 115 16.77 -34.27 8.37
N VAL A 116 16.64 -33.73 9.58
CA VAL A 116 17.09 -34.38 10.82
C VAL A 116 16.35 -35.70 11.02
N ALA A 117 15.03 -35.71 10.84
CA ALA A 117 14.24 -36.94 10.94
C ALA A 117 14.65 -37.98 9.88
N GLN A 118 14.93 -37.56 8.64
CA GLN A 118 15.40 -38.46 7.59
C GLN A 118 16.80 -39.02 7.89
N PHE A 119 17.70 -38.19 8.43
CA PHE A 119 19.03 -38.62 8.85
C PHE A 119 18.94 -39.64 9.97
N LEU A 120 18.18 -39.33 11.04
CA LEU A 120 18.01 -40.22 12.19
C LEU A 120 17.29 -41.52 11.81
N SER A 121 16.31 -41.48 10.89
CA SER A 121 15.61 -42.68 10.43
C SER A 121 16.51 -43.72 9.78
N LYS A 122 17.71 -43.33 9.30
CA LYS A 122 18.71 -44.26 8.76
C LYS A 122 19.44 -45.05 9.85
N TYR A 123 19.47 -44.53 11.08
CA TYR A 123 20.20 -45.10 12.21
C TYR A 123 19.28 -45.66 13.28
N ASP A 124 18.22 -44.94 13.65
CA ASP A 124 17.25 -45.36 14.67
C ASP A 124 15.82 -44.84 14.37
N ARG A 125 14.91 -45.78 14.16
CA ARG A 125 13.50 -45.51 13.83
C ARG A 125 12.67 -45.13 15.05
N ASN A 126 13.06 -45.54 16.26
CA ASN A 126 12.32 -45.23 17.49
C ASN A 126 12.56 -43.77 17.90
N VAL A 127 13.83 -43.36 17.92
CA VAL A 127 14.24 -41.97 18.22
C VAL A 127 13.63 -40.97 17.23
N THR A 128 13.50 -41.37 15.96
CA THR A 128 12.85 -40.54 14.94
C THR A 128 11.37 -40.31 15.22
N GLY A 129 10.64 -41.34 15.67
CA GLY A 129 9.22 -41.23 16.02
C GLY A 129 8.99 -40.29 17.21
N ASP A 130 9.81 -40.43 18.26
CA ASP A 130 9.72 -39.58 19.45
C ASP A 130 10.01 -38.11 19.14
N LEU A 131 11.01 -37.85 18.29
CA LEU A 131 11.35 -36.50 17.85
C LEU A 131 10.23 -35.87 17.01
N ILE A 132 9.67 -36.60 16.04
CA ILE A 132 8.56 -36.11 15.21
C ILE A 132 7.35 -35.81 16.09
N GLN A 133 7.04 -36.69 17.06
CA GLN A 133 5.94 -36.49 17.99
C GLN A 133 6.16 -35.27 18.88
N TYR A 134 7.37 -35.08 19.38
CA TYR A 134 7.73 -33.90 20.18
C TYR A 134 7.58 -32.60 19.38
N ILE A 135 8.07 -32.58 18.14
CA ILE A 135 7.96 -31.42 17.24
C ILE A 135 6.50 -31.13 16.88
N ALA A 136 5.71 -32.15 16.57
CA ALA A 136 4.28 -32.01 16.26
C ALA A 136 3.48 -31.45 17.43
N ASN A 137 3.90 -31.71 18.67
CA ASN A 137 3.24 -31.20 19.88
C ASN A 137 3.63 -29.76 20.24
N TYR A 138 4.82 -29.32 19.81
CA TYR A 138 5.35 -27.98 20.12
C TYR A 138 5.06 -26.94 19.02
N VAL A 139 4.67 -27.38 17.82
CA VAL A 139 4.42 -26.50 16.68
C VAL A 139 2.95 -26.58 16.23
N PRO A 140 2.24 -25.45 16.09
CA PRO A 140 0.89 -25.46 15.53
C PRO A 140 0.92 -25.94 14.07
N ASN A 141 0.28 -27.08 13.79
CA ASN A 141 0.06 -27.66 12.45
C ASN A 141 1.31 -28.08 11.66
N VAL A 142 2.18 -28.89 12.26
CA VAL A 142 3.26 -29.57 11.51
C VAL A 142 2.83 -31.00 11.15
N ALA A 143 2.45 -31.20 9.89
CA ALA A 143 2.28 -32.53 9.30
C ALA A 143 3.62 -32.99 8.70
N ILE A 144 4.50 -33.59 9.51
CA ILE A 144 5.72 -34.24 9.00
C ILE A 144 5.32 -35.61 8.44
N THR A 145 5.02 -35.65 7.14
CA THR A 145 4.86 -36.93 6.43
C THR A 145 6.21 -37.38 5.90
N SER A 146 6.61 -38.61 6.19
CA SER A 146 7.85 -39.26 5.76
C SER A 146 7.88 -39.64 4.26
N SER A 147 7.31 -38.83 3.37
CA SER A 147 7.26 -39.12 1.93
C SER A 147 8.27 -38.28 1.13
N PRO A 148 9.11 -38.88 0.27
CA PRO A 148 10.18 -38.19 -0.46
C PRO A 148 9.68 -37.53 -1.76
N SER A 149 8.45 -37.01 -1.81
CA SER A 149 7.94 -36.35 -3.02
C SER A 149 7.36 -34.98 -2.71
N TYR A 150 8.12 -33.97 -3.12
CA TYR A 150 7.71 -32.60 -3.37
C TYR A 150 6.22 -32.50 -3.71
N THR A 151 5.37 -32.17 -2.73
CA THR A 151 4.02 -31.70 -3.04
C THR A 151 3.40 -30.88 -1.90
N LEU A 152 3.09 -29.63 -2.26
CA LEU A 152 2.11 -28.69 -1.71
C LEU A 152 2.15 -28.29 -0.22
N TYR A 153 2.67 -27.08 -0.03
CA TYR A 153 2.21 -26.09 0.92
C TYR A 153 0.69 -26.15 1.17
N LYS A 154 0.31 -26.52 2.40
CA LYS A 154 -0.96 -26.11 3.00
C LYS A 154 -0.70 -25.54 4.39
N PHE A 155 -0.47 -24.24 4.44
CA PHE A 155 -0.78 -23.45 5.62
C PHE A 155 -2.31 -23.31 5.65
N SER A 156 -3.00 -24.25 6.30
CA SER A 156 -4.43 -24.06 6.58
C SER A 156 -4.53 -23.02 7.68
N GLY A 157 -4.55 -21.76 7.29
CA GLY A 157 -4.86 -20.65 8.17
C GLY A 157 -6.25 -20.85 8.76
N VAL A 158 -6.29 -21.28 10.02
CA VAL A 158 -7.45 -21.10 10.89
C VAL A 158 -6.91 -20.40 12.13
N VAL A 159 -7.00 -19.07 12.12
CA VAL A 159 -7.08 -18.29 13.36
C VAL A 159 -8.42 -18.66 13.99
N GLY A 160 -8.41 -19.72 14.79
CA GLY A 160 -9.47 -20.07 15.71
C GLY A 160 -9.09 -19.57 17.08
N ILE A 161 -9.53 -18.36 17.42
CA ILE A 161 -9.67 -17.96 18.82
C ILE A 161 -10.63 -18.98 19.43
N GLN A 162 -10.14 -19.82 20.34
CA GLN A 162 -11.00 -20.58 21.23
C GLN A 162 -10.85 -19.98 22.61
N ASP A 163 -11.90 -19.26 22.99
CA ASP A 163 -12.25 -19.00 24.38
C ASP A 163 -12.11 -20.31 25.19
N THR A 164 -11.35 -20.24 26.26
CA THR A 164 -11.38 -21.25 27.33
C THR A 164 -12.00 -20.62 28.57
N PRO A 165 -12.77 -21.41 29.35
CA PRO A 165 -13.78 -20.92 30.29
C PRO A 165 -13.24 -20.10 31.47
#